data_AF-A0AAN7JYH2-F1
#
_entry.id   AF-A0AAN7JYH2-F1
#
_cell.length_a   1.000
_cell.length_b   1.000
_cell.length_c   1.000
_cell.angle_alpha   90.00
_cell.angle_beta   90.00
_cell.angle_gamma   90.00
#
_symmetry.space_group_name_H-M   'P 1'
#
loop_
_entity.id
_entity.type
_entity.pdbx_description
1 polymer ?
#
loop_
_entity_poly.entity_id
_entity_poly.type
_entity_poly.pdbx_seq_one_letter_code
_entity_poly.pdbx_strand_id
1 'polypeptide(L)'
;MSCLKEGRLLPRCSTATSSRLKKLSGDGLARYSDGQLTSAQFNQPRNFAVHLKGNIYVADKRNHAILKITTSGVNTIAGVTP
;
A
#
# COMPACT_ATOMS: atom_id res chain seq x y z
N MET A 1 5.76 -18.38 21.31
CA MET A 1 4.58 -18.94 20.60
C MET A 1 5.07 -20.07 19.70
N SER A 2 5.09 -21.30 20.24
CA SER A 2 5.49 -22.52 19.55
C SER A 2 4.26 -23.17 18.91
N CYS A 3 4.31 -23.50 17.62
CA CYS A 3 3.25 -24.27 16.99
C CYS A 3 3.69 -25.74 16.99
N LEU A 4 3.01 -26.56 17.80
CA LEU A 4 3.16 -28.00 17.81
C LEU A 4 2.24 -28.57 16.73
N LYS A 5 2.82 -29.31 15.77
CA LYS A 5 2.07 -30.24 14.93
C LYS A 5 2.63 -31.63 15.19
N GLU A 6 1.78 -32.53 15.68
CA GLU A 6 2.10 -33.95 15.91
C GLU A 6 3.38 -34.21 16.72
N GLY A 7 3.56 -33.48 17.83
CA GLY A 7 4.57 -33.82 18.83
C GLY A 7 6.04 -33.62 18.42
N ARG A 8 6.34 -33.01 17.26
CA ARG A 8 7.72 -32.71 16.83
C ARG A 8 7.99 -31.21 16.81
N LEU A 9 9.08 -30.79 17.48
CA LEU A 9 9.62 -29.44 17.38
C LEU A 9 10.17 -29.22 15.96
N LEU A 10 9.40 -28.52 15.12
CA LEU A 10 9.90 -28.05 13.82
C LEU A 10 10.66 -26.72 14.02
N PRO A 11 11.87 -26.55 13.47
CA PRO A 11 12.70 -25.36 13.70
C PRO A 11 12.17 -24.08 13.04
N ARG A 12 11.06 -24.17 12.29
CA ARG A 12 10.40 -23.01 11.67
C ARG A 12 8.88 -23.17 11.74
N CYS A 13 8.31 -22.68 12.82
CA CYS A 13 6.92 -22.23 12.79
C CYS A 13 6.88 -20.97 11.91
N SER A 14 6.48 -21.08 10.65
CA SER A 14 6.19 -19.89 9.86
C SER A 14 5.00 -19.20 10.54
N THR A 15 5.25 -18.05 11.18
CA THR A 15 4.18 -17.15 11.62
C THR A 15 3.26 -16.91 10.44
N ALA A 16 2.04 -17.44 10.49
CA ALA A 16 1.06 -17.24 9.44
C ALA A 16 0.84 -15.73 9.31
N THR A 17 1.39 -15.12 8.27
CA THR A 17 1.01 -13.76 7.89
C THR A 17 -0.49 -13.82 7.62
N SER A 18 -1.27 -13.08 8.38
CA SER A 18 -2.73 -13.04 8.21
C SER A 18 -3.04 -12.81 6.73
N SER A 19 -3.69 -13.77 6.07
CA SER A 19 -4.11 -13.69 4.66
C SER A 19 -5.31 -12.77 4.47
N ARG A 20 -5.46 -11.77 5.36
CA ARG A 20 -6.57 -10.83 5.36
C ARG A 20 -6.20 -9.62 4.52
N LEU A 21 -7.07 -9.28 3.57
CA LEU A 21 -6.95 -8.03 2.83
C LEU A 21 -7.04 -6.86 3.83
N LYS A 22 -6.05 -5.97 3.78
CA LYS A 22 -6.02 -4.73 4.56
C LYS A 22 -6.01 -3.55 3.60
N LYS A 23 -6.90 -2.61 3.84
CA LYS A 23 -6.91 -1.33 3.13
C LYS A 23 -5.65 -0.54 3.51
N LEU A 24 -4.86 -0.15 2.51
CA LEU A 24 -3.65 0.63 2.72
C LEU A 24 -3.93 2.13 2.69
N SER A 25 -4.70 2.59 1.70
CA SER A 25 -5.00 4.00 1.47
C SER A 25 -6.25 4.18 0.59
N GLY A 26 -6.71 5.42 0.40
CA GLY A 26 -7.89 5.76 -0.39
C GLY A 26 -9.16 5.84 0.46
N ASP A 27 -10.16 6.61 0.05
CA ASP A 27 -11.50 6.61 0.64
C ASP A 27 -12.58 6.06 -0.31
N GLY A 28 -12.24 5.88 -1.58
CA GLY A 28 -13.13 5.39 -2.64
C GLY A 28 -13.71 6.51 -3.52
N LEU A 29 -13.41 7.78 -3.23
CA LEU A 29 -13.81 8.92 -4.03
C LEU A 29 -12.76 9.23 -5.10
N ALA A 30 -13.22 9.46 -6.33
CA ALA A 30 -12.37 9.84 -7.46
C ALA A 30 -11.98 11.33 -7.37
N ARG A 31 -10.95 11.63 -6.57
CA ARG A 31 -10.45 12.98 -6.29
C ARG A 31 -8.93 12.98 -6.23
N TYR A 32 -8.35 14.16 -6.11
CA TYR A 32 -6.93 14.35 -5.83
C TYR A 32 -6.77 14.88 -4.41
N SER A 33 -6.04 14.15 -3.58
CA SER A 33 -5.66 14.57 -2.23
C SER A 33 -4.45 13.75 -1.79
N ASP A 34 -3.38 14.43 -1.42
CA ASP A 34 -2.20 13.82 -0.80
C ASP A 34 -2.30 13.88 0.73
N GLY A 35 -1.32 13.31 1.44
CA GLY A 35 -1.20 13.41 2.89
C GLY A 35 -1.34 12.06 3.60
N GLN A 36 -2.11 12.01 4.68
CA GLN A 36 -2.24 10.79 5.47
C GLN A 36 -2.86 9.66 4.65
N LEU A 37 -2.48 8.42 4.94
CA LEU A 37 -2.99 7.24 4.22
C LEU A 37 -4.52 7.16 4.19
N THR A 38 -5.19 7.60 5.26
CA THR A 38 -6.65 7.60 5.40
C THR A 38 -7.35 8.72 4.64
N SER A 39 -6.65 9.82 4.35
CA SER A 39 -7.19 11.00 3.66
C SER A 39 -6.74 11.14 2.22
N ALA A 40 -5.73 10.36 1.80
CA ALA A 40 -5.25 10.39 0.44
C ALA A 40 -6.32 9.84 -0.51
N GLN A 41 -6.51 10.50 -1.65
CA GLN A 41 -7.52 10.20 -2.65
C GLN A 41 -6.87 9.98 -4.00
N PHE A 42 -7.46 9.09 -4.79
CA PHE A 42 -6.94 8.63 -6.07
C PHE A 42 -8.00 8.75 -7.14
N ASN A 43 -7.61 8.96 -8.40
CA ASN A 43 -8.55 9.10 -9.51
C ASN A 43 -8.20 8.19 -10.70
N GLN A 44 -8.88 7.04 -10.75
CA GLN A 44 -8.64 6.00 -11.77
C GLN A 44 -7.15 5.59 -11.86
N PRO A 45 -6.51 5.17 -10.74
CA PRO A 45 -5.16 4.63 -10.79
C PRO A 45 -5.10 3.42 -11.73
N ARG A 46 -4.07 3.34 -12.57
CA ARG A 46 -3.97 2.29 -13.61
C ARG A 46 -2.91 1.25 -13.34
N ASN A 47 -1.85 1.63 -12.65
CA ASN A 47 -0.73 0.73 -12.40
C ASN A 47 -0.01 1.11 -11.10
N PHE A 48 0.75 0.16 -10.54
CA PHE A 48 1.60 0.38 -9.39
C PHE A 48 2.88 -0.46 -9.46
N ALA A 49 3.92 -0.01 -8.78
CA ALA A 49 5.18 -0.73 -8.61
C ALA A 49 5.62 -0.69 -7.14
N VAL A 50 6.19 -1.79 -6.64
CA VAL A 50 6.67 -1.91 -5.26
C VAL A 50 8.20 -1.87 -5.27
N HIS A 51 8.77 -0.98 -4.47
CA HIS A 51 10.21 -0.88 -4.28
C HIS A 51 10.67 -1.73 -3.09
N LEU A 52 11.92 -2.18 -3.10
CA LEU A 52 12.51 -3.08 -2.08
C LEU A 52 12.40 -2.57 -0.63
N LYS A 53 12.32 -1.24 -0.46
CA LYS A 53 12.10 -0.59 0.85
C LYS A 53 10.63 -0.58 1.32
N GLY A 54 9.72 -1.20 0.57
CA GLY A 54 8.28 -1.23 0.87
C GLY A 54 7.49 0.01 0.43
N ASN A 55 8.12 0.94 -0.31
CA ASN A 55 7.40 2.07 -0.91
C ASN A 55 6.65 1.60 -2.15
N ILE A 56 5.43 2.11 -2.35
CA ILE A 56 4.61 1.81 -3.53
C ILE A 56 4.51 3.07 -4.37
N TYR A 57 4.72 2.94 -5.67
CA TYR A 57 4.56 4.00 -6.64
C TYR A 57 3.30 3.71 -7.46
N VAL A 58 2.41 4.68 -7.61
CA VAL A 58 1.11 4.53 -8.26
C VAL A 58 1.01 5.53 -9.39
N ALA A 59 0.60 5.05 -10.57
CA ALA A 59 0.26 5.89 -11.71
C ALA A 59 -1.23 6.28 -11.63
N ASP A 60 -1.50 7.49 -11.13
CA ASP A 60 -2.84 8.06 -11.01
C ASP A 60 -3.21 8.78 -12.30
N LYS A 61 -3.94 8.07 -13.17
CA LYS A 61 -4.15 8.49 -14.56
C LYS A 61 -4.92 9.81 -14.65
N ARG A 62 -6.03 9.96 -13.91
CA ARG A 62 -6.90 11.14 -14.05
C ARG A 62 -6.45 12.31 -13.22
N ASN A 63 -5.61 12.08 -12.21
CA ASN A 63 -4.92 13.17 -11.52
C ASN A 63 -3.61 13.57 -12.22
N HIS A 64 -3.24 12.92 -13.33
CA HIS A 64 -1.99 13.17 -14.06
C HIS A 64 -0.77 13.16 -13.14
N ALA A 65 -0.77 12.25 -12.17
CA ALA A 65 0.18 12.23 -11.07
C ALA A 65 0.82 10.85 -10.88
N ILE A 66 2.10 10.85 -10.52
CA ILE A 66 2.76 9.68 -9.95
C ILE A 66 2.84 9.88 -8.45
N LEU A 67 2.17 9.01 -7.72
CA LEU A 67 2.05 9.06 -6.27
C LEU A 67 3.00 8.05 -5.65
N LYS A 68 3.61 8.42 -4.53
CA LYS A 68 4.43 7.53 -3.70
C LYS A 68 3.73 7.32 -2.36
N ILE A 69 3.41 6.07 -2.08
CA ILE A 69 2.83 5.61 -0.82
C ILE A 69 3.96 5.05 0.05
N THR A 70 4.05 5.54 1.27
CA THR A 70 4.95 5.08 2.33
C THR A 70 4.15 4.79 3.60
N THR A 71 4.81 4.33 4.66
CA THR A 71 4.17 4.20 5.99
C THR A 71 3.81 5.55 6.61
N SER A 72 4.43 6.64 6.16
CA SER A 72 4.17 8.00 6.66
C SER A 72 3.03 8.70 5.92
N GLY A 73 2.68 8.29 4.69
CA GLY A 73 1.63 8.92 3.91
C GLY A 73 1.76 8.69 2.40
N VAL A 74 0.97 9.45 1.64
CA VAL A 74 0.97 9.51 0.17
C VAL A 74 1.44 10.89 -0.25
N ASN A 75 2.44 10.94 -1.12
CA ASN A 75 2.96 12.18 -1.69
C ASN A 75 3.04 12.06 -3.22
N THR A 76 2.66 13.11 -3.93
CA THR A 76 2.98 13.25 -5.35
C THR A 76 4.47 13.46 -5.53
N ILE A 77 5.08 12.66 -6.41
CA ILE A 77 6.51 12.74 -6.72
C ILE A 77 6.78 13.24 -8.14
N ALA A 78 5.78 13.19 -9.01
CA ALA A 78 5.82 13.75 -10.35
C ALA A 78 4.40 14.04 -10.82
N GLY A 79 4.25 15.09 -11.62
CA GLY A 79 2.94 15.57 -12.08
C GLY A 79 2.38 16.75 -11.27
N VAL A 80 1.14 17.10 -11.60
CA VAL A 80 0.26 18.25 -11.22
C VAL A 80 0.83 19.67 -11.46
N THR A 81 0.18 20.57 -12.23
CA THR A 81 -1.13 21.28 -12.03
C THR A 81 -1.77 21.71 -13.38
N PRO A 82 -3.05 22.19 -13.46
CA PRO A 82 -4.17 22.24 -12.50
C PRO A 82 -5.24 21.15 -12.71
#